data_AF-A0A947P8P4-F1
#
_entry.id   AF-A0A947P8P4-F1
#
_cell.length_a   1.000
_cell.length_b   1.000
_cell.length_c   1.000
_cell.angle_alpha   90.00
_cell.angle_beta   90.00
_cell.angle_gamma   90.00
#
_symmetry.space_group_name_H-M   'P 1'
#
loop_
_entity.id
_entity.type
_entity.pdbx_description
1 polymer ?
#
loop_
_entity_poly.entity_id
_entity_poly.type
_entity_poly.pdbx_seq_one_letter_code
_entity_poly.pdbx_strand_id
1 'polypeptide(L)'
;MKHISAIYIFIMGLLLVNTLGFADETNQVNEGTEIMKDNKISFGAEIKLMTPVWVIGSYDKAGKANMMTAAWVGICCSKPPCVSIALRKATYTYANIIERKAFTVNIPSRDYVKEADYFGMVSGRDVDKLSATGLTPIKGEKVDAPYLKELPVAVECKLINTVEVGLHTIFIGEIMDVKADKSMVGENNSLLPCGLLFNPTTRNYYGIGEQLGKAFSAGKEIINKIVVIDEELCTGCGACVKLCPKKILFLDKTNNVCRVTDENQCDKRRGCERVCPAGAIKIH
;
A
#
# COMPACT_ATOMS: atom_id res chain seq x y z
N MET A 1 -14.50 44.76 66.51
CA MET A 1 -13.75 43.67 65.87
C MET A 1 -13.84 43.86 64.36
N LYS A 2 -12.82 44.50 63.79
CA LYS A 2 -12.70 44.88 62.36
C LYS A 2 -11.28 44.50 61.89
N HIS A 3 -11.19 44.12 60.61
CA HIS A 3 -10.08 43.72 59.72
C HIS A 3 -8.62 44.20 59.96
N ILE A 4 -7.65 43.37 59.46
CA ILE A 4 -6.39 43.62 58.68
C ILE A 4 -5.39 42.46 58.99
N SER A 5 -5.08 41.49 58.10
CA SER A 5 -4.01 41.41 57.04
C SER A 5 -2.54 41.63 57.46
N ALA A 6 -1.69 40.58 57.38
CA ALA A 6 -0.22 40.57 57.14
C ALA A 6 0.28 39.10 57.21
N ILE A 7 0.64 38.39 56.13
CA ILE A 7 1.91 38.40 55.37
C ILE A 7 3.15 38.05 56.23
N TYR A 8 4.01 37.13 55.72
CA TYR A 8 5.43 36.90 56.08
C TYR A 8 5.81 35.93 57.23
N ILE A 9 5.57 34.60 57.16
CA ILE A 9 6.33 33.63 58.01
C ILE A 9 6.82 32.33 57.31
N PHE A 10 6.60 32.07 56.01
CA PHE A 10 7.03 30.77 55.44
C PHE A 10 7.75 30.80 54.08
N ILE A 11 8.54 31.85 53.83
CA ILE A 11 9.59 31.87 52.80
C ILE A 11 10.83 32.50 53.43
N MET A 12 12.00 31.86 53.27
CA MET A 12 13.37 32.20 53.76
C MET A 12 13.81 31.53 55.07
N GLY A 13 14.35 30.31 54.96
CA GLY A 13 15.16 29.73 56.03
C GLY A 13 15.58 28.29 55.80
N LEU A 14 16.37 28.01 54.75
CA LEU A 14 17.53 27.10 54.78
C LEU A 14 18.13 26.95 53.38
N LEU A 15 18.86 27.98 52.96
CA LEU A 15 20.09 27.79 52.21
C LEU A 15 21.19 27.48 53.25
N LEU A 16 22.16 26.63 52.88
CA LEU A 16 23.38 26.22 53.61
C LEU A 16 23.33 24.83 54.29
N VAL A 17 23.35 23.75 53.52
CA VAL A 17 24.36 22.68 53.69
C VAL A 17 24.71 22.13 52.31
N ASN A 18 25.69 22.76 51.67
CA ASN A 18 26.50 22.11 50.64
C ASN A 18 27.76 21.56 51.34
N THR A 19 28.38 20.55 50.72
CA THR A 19 29.69 19.93 51.02
C THR A 19 29.69 18.75 51.99
N LEU A 20 29.76 17.56 51.38
CA LEU A 20 30.51 16.32 51.70
C LEU A 20 29.82 15.25 50.82
N GLY A 21 30.27 14.93 49.60
CA GLY A 21 31.62 14.55 49.25
C GLY A 21 31.86 13.08 49.57
N PHE A 22 31.14 12.16 48.91
CA PHE A 22 31.60 10.78 48.71
C PHE A 22 31.21 10.34 47.30
N ALA A 23 32.24 10.20 46.47
CA ALA A 23 32.20 9.48 45.21
C ALA A 23 31.95 8.00 45.51
N ASP A 24 31.17 7.34 44.68
CA ASP A 24 31.41 5.91 44.43
C ASP A 24 31.28 5.65 42.93
N GLU A 25 32.42 5.25 42.37
CA GLU A 25 32.63 4.88 40.98
C GLU A 25 31.99 3.52 40.73
N THR A 26 30.96 3.46 39.89
CA THR A 26 30.77 2.27 39.02
C THR A 26 30.35 2.74 37.64
N ASN A 27 31.34 3.20 36.89
CA ASN A 27 31.26 3.29 35.44
C ASN A 27 31.54 1.87 34.91
N GLN A 28 30.50 1.12 34.56
CA GLN A 28 30.64 0.00 33.62
C GLN A 28 29.72 0.23 32.43
N VAL A 29 30.41 0.39 31.31
CA VAL A 29 29.96 0.52 29.94
C VAL A 29 28.93 -0.56 29.61
N ASN A 30 27.79 -0.17 29.02
CA ASN A 30 27.09 -1.00 28.05
C ASN A 30 26.78 -0.12 26.84
N GLU A 31 27.70 -0.17 25.88
CA GLU A 31 27.50 0.28 24.52
C GLU A 31 26.35 -0.49 23.87
N GLY A 32 25.52 0.23 23.11
CA GLY A 32 24.99 -0.30 21.87
C GLY A 32 23.73 -1.18 21.93
N THR A 33 22.64 -0.66 22.50
CA THR A 33 21.34 -0.88 21.87
C THR A 33 20.65 0.47 21.73
N GLU A 34 20.90 1.17 20.62
CA GLU A 34 19.91 2.14 20.14
C GLU A 34 18.62 1.35 19.88
N ILE A 35 17.73 1.35 20.87
CA ILE A 35 16.34 0.99 20.64
C ILE A 35 15.88 1.96 19.55
N MET A 36 15.74 1.49 18.31
CA MET A 36 15.26 2.30 17.20
C MET A 36 13.94 2.92 17.61
N LYS A 37 13.97 4.21 17.96
CA LYS A 37 12.77 4.95 18.37
C LYS A 37 11.82 4.98 17.16
N ASP A 38 10.53 4.80 17.41
CA ASP A 38 9.54 4.91 16.36
C ASP A 38 9.58 6.32 15.75
N ASN A 39 9.97 6.41 14.48
CA ASN A 39 10.10 7.68 13.75
C ASN A 39 8.82 8.06 12.99
N LYS A 40 7.69 7.41 13.29
CA LYS A 40 6.40 7.76 12.69
C LYS A 40 5.88 9.10 13.22
N ILE A 41 5.33 9.90 12.31
CA ILE A 41 4.60 11.13 12.62
C ILE A 41 3.10 10.85 12.51
N SER A 42 2.32 11.20 13.53
CA SER A 42 0.86 11.12 13.49
C SER A 42 0.26 12.32 12.77
N PHE A 43 -0.61 12.06 11.79
CA PHE A 43 -1.36 13.08 11.05
C PHE A 43 -2.86 13.11 11.40
N GLY A 44 -3.32 12.25 12.31
CA GLY A 44 -4.75 12.13 12.63
C GLY A 44 -5.61 11.53 11.50
N ALA A 45 -6.91 11.81 11.54
CA ALA A 45 -7.91 11.24 10.61
C ALA A 45 -7.97 12.04 9.29
N GLU A 46 -6.98 11.87 8.43
CA GLU A 46 -6.86 12.59 7.15
C GLU A 46 -6.69 11.66 5.94
N ILE A 47 -7.15 12.10 4.77
CA ILE A 47 -6.94 11.40 3.49
C ILE A 47 -5.60 11.85 2.89
N LYS A 48 -4.57 11.00 2.97
CA LYS A 48 -3.22 11.28 2.45
C LYS A 48 -2.65 10.22 1.50
N LEU A 49 -3.39 9.16 1.23
CA LEU A 49 -2.91 8.02 0.44
C LEU A 49 -2.96 8.33 -1.05
N MET A 50 -1.96 7.84 -1.80
CA MET A 50 -2.01 7.83 -3.26
C MET A 50 -3.15 6.91 -3.72
N THR A 51 -3.83 7.31 -4.79
CA THR A 51 -5.01 6.63 -5.30
C THR A 51 -4.90 6.44 -6.81
N PRO A 52 -5.51 5.39 -7.40
CA PRO A 52 -5.61 5.28 -8.85
C PRO A 52 -6.44 6.42 -9.44
N VAL A 53 -6.29 6.67 -10.74
CA VAL A 53 -7.15 7.58 -11.51
C VAL A 53 -7.90 6.78 -12.55
N TRP A 54 -9.21 6.66 -12.39
CA TRP A 54 -10.07 5.95 -13.32
C TRP A 54 -11.04 6.91 -14.00
N VAL A 55 -11.23 6.76 -15.30
CA VAL A 55 -12.23 7.50 -16.06
C VAL A 55 -13.48 6.63 -16.21
N ILE A 56 -14.58 7.06 -15.60
CA ILE A 56 -15.84 6.33 -15.55
C ILE A 56 -16.75 6.75 -16.69
N GLY A 57 -17.06 5.81 -17.57
CA GLY A 57 -18.00 5.99 -18.68
C GLY A 57 -19.42 5.61 -18.27
N SER A 58 -20.39 6.43 -18.67
CA SER A 58 -21.82 6.18 -18.44
C SER A 58 -22.67 6.83 -19.54
N TYR A 59 -23.88 6.32 -19.75
CA TYR A 59 -24.90 7.00 -20.54
C TYR A 59 -25.93 7.68 -19.64
N ASP A 60 -26.39 8.86 -20.03
CA ASP A 60 -27.56 9.46 -19.38
C ASP A 60 -28.86 8.78 -19.81
N LYS A 61 -30.01 9.29 -19.35
CA LYS A 61 -31.34 8.77 -19.74
C LYS A 61 -31.62 8.88 -21.24
N ALA A 62 -31.10 9.90 -21.93
CA ALA A 62 -31.26 10.10 -23.37
C ALA A 62 -30.28 9.26 -24.21
N GLY A 63 -29.30 8.60 -23.58
CA GLY A 63 -28.25 7.83 -24.28
C GLY A 63 -27.02 8.68 -24.62
N LYS A 64 -26.90 9.90 -24.09
CA LYS A 64 -25.73 10.75 -24.23
C LYS A 64 -24.57 10.18 -23.40
N ALA A 65 -23.43 9.96 -24.05
CA ALA A 65 -22.21 9.50 -23.37
C ALA A 65 -21.65 10.58 -22.44
N ASN A 66 -21.13 10.16 -21.29
CA ASN A 66 -20.47 11.03 -20.33
C ASN A 66 -19.27 10.31 -19.68
N MET A 67 -18.22 11.08 -19.42
CA MET A 67 -17.01 10.63 -18.74
C MET A 67 -16.80 11.44 -17.46
N MET A 68 -16.35 10.80 -16.39
CA MET A 68 -15.88 11.50 -15.19
C MET A 68 -14.63 10.86 -14.63
N THR A 69 -13.84 11.59 -13.87
CA THR A 69 -12.67 11.01 -13.19
C THR A 69 -12.98 10.70 -11.75
N ALA A 70 -12.66 9.47 -11.32
CA ALA A 70 -12.81 8.98 -9.97
C ALA A 70 -11.48 8.42 -9.46
N ALA A 71 -11.12 8.78 -8.23
CA ALA A 71 -9.93 8.26 -7.56
C ALA A 71 -10.26 7.39 -6.32
N TRP A 72 -11.50 7.44 -5.84
CA TRP A 72 -11.95 6.65 -4.70
C TRP A 72 -12.46 5.32 -5.24
N VAL A 73 -11.52 4.49 -5.67
CA VAL A 73 -11.76 3.31 -6.52
C VAL A 73 -10.87 2.14 -6.15
N GLY A 74 -11.25 0.92 -6.53
CA GLY A 74 -10.40 -0.27 -6.37
C GLY A 74 -11.11 -1.58 -6.73
N ILE A 75 -10.37 -2.68 -6.70
CA ILE A 75 -10.94 -4.04 -6.75
C ILE A 75 -11.49 -4.37 -5.36
N CYS A 76 -12.70 -4.95 -5.30
CA CYS A 76 -13.36 -5.24 -4.02
C CYS A 76 -13.83 -6.71 -3.88
N CYS A 77 -13.79 -7.52 -4.94
CA CYS A 77 -14.10 -8.94 -4.86
C CYS A 77 -13.38 -9.74 -5.96
N SER A 78 -13.03 -11.00 -5.68
CA SER A 78 -12.43 -11.92 -6.65
C SER A 78 -13.44 -12.86 -7.31
N LYS A 79 -14.57 -13.19 -6.63
CA LYS A 79 -15.60 -14.09 -7.17
C LYS A 79 -17.00 -13.71 -6.66
N PRO A 80 -17.89 -13.16 -7.52
CA PRO A 80 -17.57 -12.68 -8.87
C PRO A 80 -16.53 -11.54 -8.82
N PRO A 81 -15.77 -11.33 -9.90
CA PRO A 81 -14.77 -10.26 -9.94
C PRO A 81 -15.48 -8.90 -9.89
N CYS A 82 -15.14 -8.05 -8.93
CA CYS A 82 -15.81 -6.76 -8.75
C CYS A 82 -14.84 -5.61 -8.51
N VAL A 83 -15.24 -4.43 -8.99
CA VAL A 83 -14.65 -3.14 -8.63
C VAL A 83 -15.62 -2.31 -7.81
N SER A 84 -15.07 -1.41 -7.00
CA SER A 84 -15.80 -0.35 -6.31
C SER A 84 -15.40 1.02 -6.83
N ILE A 85 -16.39 1.90 -6.96
CA ILE A 85 -16.18 3.34 -7.21
C ILE A 85 -17.06 4.14 -6.23
N ALA A 86 -16.49 5.13 -5.54
CA ALA A 86 -17.24 5.97 -4.62
C ALA A 86 -17.52 7.34 -5.24
N LEU A 87 -18.81 7.61 -5.52
CA LEU A 87 -19.24 8.82 -6.19
C LEU A 87 -20.15 9.66 -5.29
N ARG A 88 -20.07 10.98 -5.44
CA ARG A 88 -21.02 11.90 -4.77
C ARG A 88 -22.34 11.93 -5.54
N LYS A 89 -23.45 12.03 -4.81
CA LYS A 89 -24.82 12.19 -5.36
C LYS A 89 -24.95 13.36 -6.34
N ALA A 90 -24.14 14.40 -6.16
CA ALA A 90 -24.13 15.59 -7.03
C ALA A 90 -23.56 15.34 -8.44
N THR A 91 -22.74 14.30 -8.63
CA THR A 91 -22.12 14.02 -9.93
C THR A 91 -23.17 13.55 -10.94
N TYR A 92 -23.01 13.94 -12.21
CA TYR A 92 -23.93 13.50 -13.26
C TYR A 92 -23.88 11.98 -13.47
N THR A 93 -22.67 11.41 -13.43
CA THR A 93 -22.44 9.96 -13.52
C THR A 93 -23.16 9.16 -12.43
N TYR A 94 -23.35 9.70 -11.21
CA TYR A 94 -24.12 9.03 -10.17
C TYR A 94 -25.53 8.67 -10.65
N ALA A 95 -26.26 9.67 -11.16
CA ALA A 95 -27.62 9.47 -11.64
C ALA A 95 -27.66 8.51 -12.83
N ASN A 96 -26.69 8.64 -13.75
CA ASN A 96 -26.55 7.75 -14.90
C ASN A 96 -26.41 6.29 -14.48
N ILE A 97 -25.54 5.99 -13.52
CA ILE A 97 -25.28 4.61 -13.06
C ILE A 97 -26.48 4.06 -12.28
N ILE A 98 -27.15 4.88 -11.46
CA ILE A 98 -28.37 4.46 -10.77
C ILE A 98 -29.48 4.09 -11.75
N GLU A 99 -29.65 4.85 -12.83
CA GLU A 99 -30.67 4.61 -13.86
C GLU A 99 -30.31 3.40 -14.73
N ARG A 100 -29.10 3.40 -15.31
CA ARG A 100 -28.66 2.43 -16.33
C ARG A 100 -28.16 1.11 -15.77
N LYS A 101 -27.81 1.07 -14.47
CA LYS A 101 -27.20 -0.08 -13.80
C LYS A 101 -25.91 -0.58 -14.48
N ALA A 102 -25.20 0.30 -15.17
CA ALA A 102 -24.00 -0.03 -15.94
C ALA A 102 -23.02 1.15 -15.93
N PHE A 103 -21.73 0.83 -15.97
CA PHE A 103 -20.65 1.78 -16.20
C PHE A 103 -19.44 1.08 -16.82
N THR A 104 -18.51 1.86 -17.37
CA THR A 104 -17.18 1.37 -17.71
C THR A 104 -16.13 2.04 -16.84
N VAL A 105 -15.02 1.34 -16.59
CA VAL A 105 -13.80 1.89 -16.00
C VAL A 105 -12.73 1.94 -17.09
N ASN A 106 -12.24 3.13 -17.40
CA ASN A 106 -11.20 3.34 -18.40
C ASN A 106 -9.91 3.78 -17.69
N ILE A 107 -8.79 3.15 -18.02
CA ILE A 107 -7.50 3.40 -17.39
C ILE A 107 -6.67 4.32 -18.30
N PRO A 108 -6.48 5.61 -17.96
CA PRO A 108 -5.70 6.51 -18.79
C PRO A 108 -4.21 6.19 -18.73
N SER A 109 -3.51 6.32 -19.87
CA SER A 109 -2.05 6.35 -19.91
C SER A 109 -1.51 7.71 -19.45
N ARG A 110 -0.18 7.84 -19.40
CA ARG A 110 0.51 9.11 -19.14
C ARG A 110 0.16 10.20 -20.15
N ASP A 111 -0.17 9.82 -21.38
CA ASP A 111 -0.44 10.75 -22.48
C ASP A 111 -1.79 11.45 -22.32
N TYR A 112 -2.72 10.85 -21.57
CA TYR A 112 -4.09 11.33 -21.38
C TYR A 112 -4.35 11.99 -20.03
N VAL A 113 -3.29 12.49 -19.36
CA VAL A 113 -3.42 13.14 -18.05
C VAL A 113 -4.31 14.39 -18.10
N LYS A 114 -4.27 15.15 -19.19
CA LYS A 114 -5.04 16.39 -19.35
C LYS A 114 -6.53 16.11 -19.49
N GLU A 115 -6.87 15.10 -20.28
CA GLU A 115 -8.24 14.66 -20.55
C GLU A 115 -8.84 14.02 -19.29
N ALA A 116 -8.06 13.18 -18.59
CA ALA A 116 -8.46 12.63 -17.31
C ALA A 116 -8.71 13.74 -16.28
N ASP A 117 -7.86 14.76 -16.17
CA ASP A 117 -8.09 15.88 -15.25
C ASP A 117 -9.35 16.67 -15.65
N TYR A 118 -9.49 17.00 -16.95
CA TYR A 118 -10.66 17.71 -17.48
C TYR A 118 -11.98 17.02 -17.15
N PHE A 119 -12.04 15.68 -17.27
CA PHE A 119 -13.24 14.92 -16.91
C PHE A 119 -13.60 15.00 -15.42
N GLY A 120 -12.64 15.30 -14.54
CA GLY A 120 -12.84 15.57 -13.12
C GLY A 120 -13.18 17.03 -12.78
N MET A 121 -12.85 17.99 -13.65
CA MET A 121 -13.04 19.43 -13.41
C MET A 121 -14.43 19.94 -13.77
N VAL A 122 -15.04 19.41 -14.83
CA VAL A 122 -16.34 19.89 -15.35
C VAL A 122 -17.44 18.84 -15.24
N SER A 123 -18.70 19.25 -15.28
CA SER A 123 -19.87 18.35 -15.24
C SER A 123 -20.43 18.10 -16.64
N GLY A 124 -20.75 16.84 -16.95
CA GLY A 124 -21.37 16.47 -18.22
C GLY A 124 -22.84 16.90 -18.34
N ARG A 125 -23.40 17.39 -17.24
CA ARG A 125 -24.74 17.98 -17.18
C ARG A 125 -24.81 19.27 -18.02
N ASP A 126 -23.72 20.04 -17.98
CA ASP A 126 -23.69 21.40 -18.53
C ASP A 126 -22.79 21.48 -19.78
N VAL A 127 -21.86 20.53 -19.94
CA VAL A 127 -20.87 20.52 -21.02
C VAL A 127 -20.84 19.17 -21.71
N ASP A 128 -20.68 19.17 -23.04
CA ASP A 128 -20.28 17.98 -23.77
C ASP A 128 -18.76 17.78 -23.70
N LYS A 129 -18.34 16.92 -22.76
CA LYS A 129 -16.91 16.68 -22.50
C LYS A 129 -16.20 15.93 -23.63
N LEU A 130 -16.92 15.12 -24.39
CA LEU A 130 -16.32 14.32 -25.46
C LEU A 130 -16.02 15.20 -26.66
N SER A 131 -16.95 16.09 -27.02
CA SER A 131 -16.70 17.13 -28.02
C SER A 131 -15.52 18.03 -27.65
N ALA A 132 -15.37 18.39 -26.36
CA ALA A 132 -14.27 19.25 -25.90
C ALA A 132 -12.89 18.57 -25.92
N THR A 133 -12.84 17.24 -25.71
CA THR A 133 -11.58 16.48 -25.66
C THR A 133 -11.23 15.80 -26.98
N GLY A 134 -12.20 15.65 -27.89
CA GLY A 134 -12.04 14.93 -29.14
C GLY A 134 -11.93 13.41 -28.98
N LEU A 135 -12.14 12.87 -27.78
CA LEU A 135 -12.08 11.43 -27.54
C LEU A 135 -13.35 10.71 -28.02
N THR A 136 -13.19 9.47 -28.47
CA THR A 136 -14.25 8.72 -29.15
C THR A 136 -14.93 7.75 -28.17
N PRO A 137 -16.22 7.95 -27.83
CA PRO A 137 -16.97 6.97 -27.06
C PRO A 137 -17.31 5.75 -27.93
N ILE A 138 -17.05 4.55 -27.41
CA ILE A 138 -17.45 3.28 -28.02
C ILE A 138 -18.46 2.61 -27.11
N LYS A 139 -19.55 2.11 -27.69
CA LYS A 139 -20.57 1.37 -26.94
C LYS A 139 -19.99 0.05 -26.39
N GLY A 140 -20.20 -0.20 -25.10
CA GLY A 140 -19.89 -1.48 -24.48
C GLY A 140 -20.67 -2.64 -25.11
N GLU A 141 -20.05 -3.82 -25.15
CA GLU A 141 -20.62 -5.02 -25.74
C GLU A 141 -21.40 -5.87 -24.72
N LYS A 142 -21.00 -5.79 -23.45
CA LYS A 142 -21.58 -6.52 -22.31
C LYS A 142 -22.45 -5.65 -21.41
N VAL A 143 -22.28 -4.32 -21.44
CA VAL A 143 -23.00 -3.39 -20.57
C VAL A 143 -23.50 -2.15 -21.30
N ASP A 144 -24.56 -1.51 -20.78
CA ASP A 144 -25.14 -0.27 -21.31
C ASP A 144 -24.35 0.98 -20.86
N ALA A 145 -23.06 1.03 -21.20
CA ALA A 145 -22.19 2.16 -20.94
C ALA A 145 -21.09 2.30 -22.01
N PRO A 146 -20.59 3.52 -22.29
CA PRO A 146 -19.52 3.74 -23.25
C PRO A 146 -18.14 3.52 -22.60
N TYR A 147 -17.16 3.04 -23.36
CA TYR A 147 -15.73 3.18 -23.04
C TYR A 147 -15.06 4.15 -24.03
N LEU A 148 -13.79 4.52 -23.80
CA LEU A 148 -13.04 5.40 -24.68
C LEU A 148 -12.09 4.60 -25.57
N LYS A 149 -12.15 4.83 -26.89
CA LYS A 149 -11.31 4.14 -27.87
C LYS A 149 -9.82 4.37 -27.64
N GLU A 150 -9.46 5.59 -27.23
CA GLU A 150 -8.09 6.06 -27.13
C GLU A 150 -7.37 5.62 -25.84
N LEU A 151 -8.13 5.18 -24.83
CA LEU A 151 -7.55 4.75 -23.56
C LEU A 151 -7.17 3.26 -23.59
N PRO A 152 -5.99 2.90 -23.07
CA PRO A 152 -5.38 1.59 -23.31
C PRO A 152 -6.12 0.39 -22.70
N VAL A 153 -6.95 0.63 -21.68
CA VAL A 153 -7.70 -0.43 -20.99
C VAL A 153 -9.10 0.09 -20.64
N ALA A 154 -10.10 -0.74 -20.90
CA ALA A 154 -11.50 -0.51 -20.52
C ALA A 154 -12.08 -1.75 -19.85
N VAL A 155 -12.83 -1.55 -18.78
CA VAL A 155 -13.50 -2.62 -18.01
C VAL A 155 -15.00 -2.36 -18.05
N GLU A 156 -15.77 -3.31 -18.52
CA GLU A 156 -17.22 -3.22 -18.59
C GLU A 156 -17.84 -3.74 -17.28
N CYS A 157 -18.62 -2.91 -16.60
CA CYS A 157 -19.13 -3.20 -15.26
C CYS A 157 -20.67 -3.14 -15.18
N LYS A 158 -21.27 -4.21 -14.68
CA LYS A 158 -22.69 -4.25 -14.31
C LYS A 158 -22.83 -3.87 -12.84
N LEU A 159 -23.68 -2.90 -12.52
CA LEU A 159 -23.95 -2.53 -11.13
C LEU A 159 -24.68 -3.68 -10.41
N ILE A 160 -24.11 -4.15 -9.30
CA ILE A 160 -24.72 -5.21 -8.49
C ILE A 160 -25.11 -4.73 -7.08
N ASN A 161 -24.48 -3.69 -6.54
CA ASN A 161 -24.82 -3.17 -5.23
C ASN A 161 -24.39 -1.71 -5.05
N THR A 162 -25.00 -1.03 -4.07
CA THR A 162 -24.63 0.32 -3.64
C THR A 162 -24.63 0.43 -2.11
N VAL A 163 -23.63 1.11 -1.55
CA VAL A 163 -23.51 1.35 -0.10
C VAL A 163 -23.32 2.84 0.15
N GLU A 164 -24.20 3.46 0.93
CA GLU A 164 -24.04 4.87 1.30
C GLU A 164 -23.03 5.03 2.44
N VAL A 165 -22.06 5.93 2.25
CA VAL A 165 -21.00 6.24 3.23
C VAL A 165 -20.84 7.76 3.30
N GLY A 166 -21.64 8.38 4.17
CA GLY A 166 -21.65 9.84 4.34
C GLY A 166 -21.99 10.56 3.02
N LEU A 167 -21.06 11.38 2.52
CA LEU A 167 -21.24 12.16 1.29
C LEU A 167 -21.08 11.36 -0.01
N HIS A 168 -20.56 10.13 0.06
CA HIS A 168 -20.33 9.28 -1.10
C HIS A 168 -21.25 8.06 -1.04
N THR A 169 -21.64 7.54 -2.19
CA THR A 169 -22.16 6.18 -2.33
C THR A 169 -21.10 5.37 -3.04
N ILE A 170 -20.76 4.22 -2.47
CA ILE A 170 -19.91 3.21 -3.09
C ILE A 170 -20.81 2.39 -4.02
N PHE A 171 -20.47 2.37 -5.30
CA PHE A 171 -21.06 1.50 -6.30
C PHE A 171 -20.17 0.28 -6.45
N ILE A 172 -20.75 -0.92 -6.39
CA ILE A 172 -20.06 -2.19 -6.60
C ILE A 172 -20.49 -2.72 -7.96
N GLY A 173 -19.54 -2.79 -8.89
CA GLY A 173 -19.75 -3.32 -10.23
C GLY A 173 -19.09 -4.68 -10.41
N GLU A 174 -19.85 -5.66 -10.90
CA GLU A 174 -19.31 -6.92 -11.40
C GLU A 174 -18.64 -6.68 -12.75
N ILE A 175 -17.39 -7.15 -12.88
CA ILE A 175 -16.62 -7.07 -14.13
C ILE A 175 -17.20 -8.09 -15.11
N MET A 176 -17.77 -7.59 -16.19
CA MET A 176 -18.35 -8.40 -17.26
C MET A 176 -17.36 -8.64 -18.41
N ASP A 177 -16.44 -7.71 -18.64
CA ASP A 177 -15.37 -7.82 -19.63
C ASP A 177 -14.19 -6.90 -19.29
N VAL A 178 -13.00 -7.26 -19.75
CA VAL A 178 -11.80 -6.41 -19.73
C VAL A 178 -11.24 -6.35 -21.14
N LYS A 179 -11.19 -5.15 -21.70
CA LYS A 179 -10.64 -4.84 -23.02
C LYS A 179 -9.34 -4.08 -22.85
N ALA A 180 -8.35 -4.41 -23.66
CA ALA A 180 -7.08 -3.70 -23.68
C ALA A 180 -6.54 -3.61 -25.10
N ASP A 181 -5.78 -2.56 -25.37
CA ASP A 181 -5.00 -2.46 -26.59
C ASP A 181 -4.05 -3.65 -26.71
N LYS A 182 -3.82 -4.13 -27.95
CA LYS A 182 -2.92 -5.26 -28.18
C LYS A 182 -1.51 -5.02 -27.62
N SER A 183 -1.04 -3.77 -27.65
CA SER A 183 0.24 -3.35 -27.08
C SER A 183 0.32 -3.47 -25.56
N MET A 184 -0.82 -3.58 -24.88
CA MET A 184 -0.92 -3.69 -23.43
C MET A 184 -0.98 -5.13 -22.94
N VAL A 185 -1.04 -6.11 -23.85
CA VAL A 185 -1.10 -7.53 -23.49
C VAL A 185 0.32 -8.09 -23.46
N GLY A 186 0.77 -8.44 -22.26
CA GLY A 186 2.04 -9.12 -22.01
C GLY A 186 1.90 -10.64 -22.09
N GLU A 187 2.91 -11.33 -21.56
CA GLU A 187 2.91 -12.80 -21.48
C GLU A 187 1.73 -13.33 -20.65
N ASN A 188 1.24 -14.52 -20.99
CA ASN A 188 0.16 -15.23 -20.30
C ASN A 188 -1.14 -14.41 -20.18
N ASN A 189 -1.44 -13.57 -21.19
CA ASN A 189 -2.60 -12.66 -21.20
C ASN A 189 -2.63 -11.67 -20.02
N SER A 190 -1.46 -11.34 -19.46
CA SER A 190 -1.35 -10.28 -18.44
C SER A 190 -1.47 -8.90 -19.07
N LEU A 191 -1.92 -7.92 -18.28
CA LEU A 191 -1.85 -6.52 -18.68
C LEU A 191 -0.51 -5.92 -18.24
N LEU A 192 0.15 -5.21 -19.14
CA LEU A 192 1.32 -4.41 -18.83
C LEU A 192 0.94 -3.27 -17.87
N PRO A 193 1.85 -2.84 -16.98
CA PRO A 193 1.58 -1.76 -16.03
C PRO A 193 1.19 -0.46 -16.75
N CYS A 194 0.01 0.08 -16.44
CA CYS A 194 -0.47 1.37 -16.91
C CYS A 194 -1.36 2.04 -15.87
N GLY A 195 -1.68 3.32 -16.09
CA GLY A 195 -2.49 4.12 -15.20
C GLY A 195 -1.76 5.32 -14.63
N LEU A 196 -2.56 6.20 -14.03
CA LEU A 196 -2.10 7.34 -13.26
C LEU A 196 -2.43 7.12 -11.78
N LEU A 197 -1.60 7.71 -10.92
CA LEU A 197 -1.82 7.84 -9.49
C LEU A 197 -2.07 9.30 -9.16
N PHE A 198 -3.04 9.56 -8.30
CA PHE A 198 -3.38 10.88 -7.79
C PHE A 198 -3.01 10.98 -6.30
N ASN A 199 -2.29 12.05 -5.96
CA ASN A 199 -2.05 12.43 -4.58
C ASN A 199 -3.10 13.47 -4.15
N PRO A 200 -4.06 13.13 -3.27
CA PRO A 200 -5.12 14.05 -2.88
C PRO A 200 -4.63 15.22 -2.02
N THR A 201 -3.47 15.10 -1.37
CA THR A 201 -2.90 16.17 -0.54
C THR A 201 -2.20 17.22 -1.39
N THR A 202 -1.37 16.82 -2.34
CA THR A 202 -0.63 17.76 -3.21
C THR A 202 -1.39 18.12 -4.50
N ARG A 203 -2.43 17.35 -4.83
CA ARG A 203 -3.19 17.42 -6.09
C ARG A 203 -2.34 17.14 -7.34
N ASN A 204 -1.28 16.34 -7.19
CA ASN A 204 -0.40 15.97 -8.29
C ASN A 204 -0.76 14.58 -8.86
N TYR A 205 -0.48 14.41 -10.15
CA TYR A 205 -0.53 13.13 -10.84
C TYR A 205 0.86 12.51 -11.00
N TYR A 206 0.92 11.18 -10.96
CA TYR A 206 2.12 10.37 -11.15
C TYR A 206 1.80 9.20 -12.09
N GLY A 207 2.77 8.71 -12.84
CA GLY A 207 2.63 7.48 -13.62
C GLY A 207 3.14 6.25 -12.87
N ILE A 208 2.73 5.05 -13.29
CA ILE A 208 3.30 3.79 -12.77
C ILE A 208 4.78 3.68 -13.14
N GLY A 209 5.62 3.30 -12.17
CA GLY A 209 7.08 3.17 -12.30
C GLY A 209 7.55 1.76 -12.70
N GLU A 210 8.81 1.45 -12.38
CA GLU A 210 9.44 0.15 -12.68
C GLU A 210 8.92 -0.99 -11.80
N GLN A 211 9.12 -2.23 -12.25
CA GLN A 211 8.80 -3.41 -11.46
C GLN A 211 9.85 -3.62 -10.36
N LEU A 212 9.42 -3.65 -9.10
CA LEU A 212 10.30 -3.86 -7.95
C LEU A 212 10.51 -5.34 -7.58
N GLY A 213 9.63 -6.23 -8.05
CA GLY A 213 9.71 -7.65 -7.77
C GLY A 213 8.44 -8.42 -8.13
N LYS A 214 8.46 -9.73 -7.87
CA LYS A 214 7.30 -10.63 -8.07
C LYS A 214 6.51 -10.80 -6.77
N ALA A 215 5.24 -10.40 -6.76
CA ALA A 215 4.33 -10.64 -5.65
C ALA A 215 4.23 -12.15 -5.33
N PHE A 216 4.02 -12.50 -4.05
CA PHE A 216 4.04 -13.89 -3.55
C PHE A 216 5.35 -14.67 -3.82
N SER A 217 6.41 -13.99 -4.25
CA SER A 217 7.74 -14.59 -4.48
C SER A 217 8.86 -13.81 -3.80
N ALA A 218 8.88 -12.47 -3.87
CA ALA A 218 9.92 -11.65 -3.25
C ALA A 218 10.07 -11.92 -1.74
N GLY A 219 8.96 -12.19 -1.04
CA GLY A 219 8.98 -12.54 0.38
C GLY A 219 9.48 -13.95 0.71
N LYS A 220 9.71 -14.83 -0.28
CA LYS A 220 10.22 -16.19 -0.02
C LYS A 220 11.61 -16.18 0.61
N GLU A 221 12.42 -15.18 0.30
CA GLU A 221 13.73 -14.97 0.95
C GLU A 221 13.60 -14.73 2.47
N ILE A 222 12.46 -14.21 2.91
CA ILE A 222 12.16 -14.00 4.34
C ILE A 222 11.56 -15.27 4.95
N ILE A 223 10.62 -15.92 4.25
CA ILE A 223 9.97 -17.17 4.72
C ILE A 223 10.99 -18.29 4.89
N ASN A 224 11.99 -18.35 4.02
CA ASN A 224 12.94 -19.45 3.98
C ASN A 224 14.13 -19.28 4.94
N LYS A 225 14.24 -18.17 5.69
CA LYS A 225 15.26 -18.01 6.74
C LYS A 225 14.85 -18.73 8.02
N ILE A 226 14.82 -20.05 7.97
CA ILE A 226 14.57 -20.93 9.13
C ILE A 226 15.83 -21.01 9.99
N VAL A 227 17.01 -20.94 9.39
CA VAL A 227 18.30 -21.11 10.05
C VAL A 227 19.15 -19.88 9.83
N VAL A 228 19.17 -18.99 10.82
CA VAL A 228 19.99 -17.78 10.79
C VAL A 228 21.32 -18.08 11.44
N ILE A 229 22.42 -17.83 10.71
CA ILE A 229 23.78 -17.94 11.23
C ILE A 229 24.39 -16.53 11.24
N ASP A 230 24.81 -16.11 12.42
CA ASP A 230 25.60 -14.91 12.64
C ASP A 230 27.06 -15.22 12.25
N GLU A 231 27.51 -14.67 11.13
CA GLU A 231 28.86 -14.93 10.60
C GLU A 231 29.96 -14.32 11.49
N GLU A 232 29.67 -13.27 12.25
CA GLU A 232 30.65 -12.60 13.13
C GLU A 232 30.86 -13.38 14.43
N LEU A 233 29.81 -14.02 14.95
CA LEU A 233 29.91 -14.88 16.14
C LEU A 233 30.38 -16.30 15.81
N CYS A 234 30.26 -16.75 14.55
CA CYS A 234 30.56 -18.13 14.20
C CYS A 234 32.06 -18.45 14.30
N THR A 235 32.44 -19.35 15.21
CA THR A 235 33.84 -19.76 15.40
C THR A 235 34.32 -20.87 14.45
N GLY A 236 33.46 -21.37 13.56
CA GLY A 236 33.81 -22.48 12.66
C GLY A 236 34.01 -23.84 13.35
N CYS A 237 33.63 -24.02 14.62
CA CYS A 237 33.89 -25.26 15.36
C CYS A 237 33.17 -26.52 14.83
N GLY A 238 32.12 -26.35 14.01
CA GLY A 238 31.39 -27.44 13.37
C GLY A 238 30.50 -28.29 14.28
N ALA A 239 30.24 -27.87 15.53
CA ALA A 239 29.38 -28.59 16.46
C ALA A 239 27.94 -28.76 15.92
N CYS A 240 27.37 -27.70 15.34
CA CYS A 240 26.06 -27.70 14.71
C CYS A 240 25.98 -28.62 13.49
N VAL A 241 27.04 -28.68 12.68
CA VAL A 241 27.16 -29.54 11.49
C VAL A 241 27.08 -31.01 11.88
N LYS A 242 27.84 -31.43 12.91
CA LYS A 242 27.85 -32.82 13.41
C LYS A 242 26.49 -33.25 13.96
N LEU A 243 25.75 -32.31 14.55
CA LEU A 243 24.48 -32.60 15.21
C LEU A 243 23.29 -32.63 14.23
N CYS A 244 23.37 -31.96 13.09
CA CYS A 244 22.24 -31.80 12.18
C CYS A 244 21.81 -33.14 11.55
N PRO A 245 20.67 -33.74 11.93
CA PRO A 245 20.25 -35.03 11.38
C PRO A 245 19.87 -34.93 9.89
N LYS A 246 19.50 -33.73 9.46
CA LYS A 246 19.13 -33.40 8.08
C LYS A 246 20.33 -33.09 7.19
N LYS A 247 21.52 -32.93 7.78
CA LYS A 247 22.78 -32.63 7.07
C LYS A 247 22.70 -31.40 6.16
N ILE A 248 21.91 -30.40 6.56
CA ILE A 248 21.75 -29.15 5.82
C ILE A 248 22.78 -28.09 6.22
N LEU A 249 23.54 -28.34 7.30
CA LEU A 249 24.60 -27.46 7.76
C LEU A 249 25.95 -27.96 7.28
N PHE A 250 26.83 -27.07 6.83
CA PHE A 250 28.20 -27.39 6.46
C PHE A 250 29.16 -26.27 6.85
N LEU A 251 30.46 -26.60 6.94
CA LEU A 251 31.50 -25.63 7.20
C LEU A 251 32.10 -25.13 5.88
N ASP A 252 32.00 -23.84 5.63
CA ASP A 252 32.72 -23.19 4.54
C ASP A 252 34.17 -22.98 4.98
N LYS A 253 35.09 -23.77 4.41
CA LYS A 253 36.52 -23.74 4.75
C LYS A 253 37.22 -22.44 4.35
N THR A 254 36.64 -21.68 3.43
CA THR A 254 37.23 -20.44 2.92
C THR A 254 37.12 -19.33 3.96
N ASN A 255 35.94 -19.24 4.57
CA ASN A 255 35.58 -18.16 5.51
C ASN A 255 35.52 -18.66 6.97
N ASN A 256 35.71 -19.95 7.20
CA ASN A 256 35.60 -20.62 8.51
C ASN A 256 34.24 -20.37 9.22
N VAL A 257 33.16 -20.25 8.46
CA VAL A 257 31.80 -20.06 8.96
C VAL A 257 30.89 -21.24 8.60
N CYS A 258 29.88 -21.49 9.45
CA CYS A 258 28.83 -22.45 9.13
C CYS A 258 27.87 -21.83 8.10
N ARG A 259 27.44 -22.62 7.12
CA ARG A 259 26.44 -22.23 6.11
C ARG A 259 25.35 -23.29 6.00
N VAL A 260 24.24 -22.93 5.37
CA VAL A 260 23.06 -23.80 5.19
C VAL A 260 22.90 -24.10 3.70
N THR A 261 22.69 -25.37 3.34
CA THR A 261 22.46 -25.78 1.95
C THR A 261 21.01 -25.62 1.51
N ASP A 262 20.08 -26.07 2.34
CA ASP A 262 18.63 -25.98 2.10
C ASP A 262 17.88 -25.88 3.42
N GLU A 263 17.46 -24.66 3.75
CA GLU A 263 16.76 -24.36 4.99
C GLU A 263 15.39 -25.04 5.08
N ASN A 264 14.74 -25.38 3.95
CA ASN A 264 13.43 -26.03 3.93
C ASN A 264 13.44 -27.45 4.50
N GLN A 265 14.61 -28.08 4.55
CA GLN A 265 14.79 -29.40 5.12
C GLN A 265 15.03 -29.37 6.64
N CYS A 266 15.10 -28.18 7.24
CA CYS A 266 15.23 -28.03 8.69
C CYS A 266 14.01 -28.61 9.41
N ASP A 267 14.24 -29.49 10.39
CA ASP A 267 13.17 -30.10 11.19
C ASP A 267 12.72 -29.25 12.38
N LYS A 268 13.29 -28.05 12.52
CA LYS A 268 13.02 -27.05 13.57
C LYS A 268 13.18 -27.58 15.01
N ARG A 269 13.94 -28.66 15.21
CA ARG A 269 14.19 -29.22 16.56
C ARG A 269 15.21 -28.43 17.40
N ARG A 270 15.80 -27.37 16.83
CA ARG A 270 16.74 -26.44 17.49
C ARG A 270 17.96 -27.09 18.15
N GLY A 271 18.36 -28.28 17.68
CA GLY A 271 19.54 -28.97 18.21
C GLY A 271 20.82 -28.14 17.96
N CYS A 272 20.99 -27.65 16.74
CA CYS A 272 22.14 -26.84 16.33
C CYS A 272 22.24 -25.51 17.09
N GLU A 273 21.12 -24.87 17.42
CA GLU A 273 21.06 -23.67 18.27
C GLU A 273 21.55 -23.95 19.69
N ARG A 274 21.06 -25.02 20.32
CA ARG A 274 21.48 -25.39 21.69
C ARG A 274 22.94 -25.80 21.81
N VAL A 275 23.53 -26.40 20.78
CA VAL A 275 24.92 -26.88 20.82
C VAL A 275 25.93 -25.81 20.39
N CYS A 276 25.47 -24.66 19.89
CA CYS A 276 26.37 -23.63 19.41
C CYS A 276 27.04 -22.90 20.59
N PRO A 277 28.35 -23.07 20.81
CA PRO A 277 29.01 -22.46 21.98
C PRO A 277 29.11 -20.94 21.87
N ALA A 278 29.06 -20.40 20.66
CA ALA A 278 29.13 -18.96 20.40
C ALA A 278 27.75 -18.29 20.31
N GLY A 279 26.65 -19.05 20.40
CA GLY A 279 25.30 -18.51 20.18
C GLY A 279 25.04 -18.00 18.75
N ALA A 280 25.89 -18.40 17.80
CA ALA A 280 25.91 -17.90 16.43
C ALA A 280 24.81 -18.46 15.51
N ILE A 281 23.93 -19.35 15.99
CA ILE A 281 22.86 -19.93 15.17
C ILE A 281 21.51 -19.85 15.87
N LYS A 282 20.50 -19.37 15.17
CA LYS A 282 19.11 -19.26 15.62
C LYS A 282 18.17 -19.98 14.66
N ILE A 283 17.18 -20.68 15.21
CA ILE A 283 16.19 -21.42 14.43
C ILE A 283 14.79 -20.82 14.61
N HIS A 284 14.24 -20.29 13.52
CA HIS A 284 12.93 -19.63 13.48
C HIS A 284 11.77 -20.59 13.15
#